data_AF-A0AA35SRS1-F1
#
_entry.id   AF-A0AA35SRS1-F1
#
_cell.length_a   1.000
_cell.length_b   1.000
_cell.length_c   1.000
_cell.angle_alpha   90.00
_cell.angle_beta   90.00
_cell.angle_gamma   90.00
#
_symmetry.space_group_name_H-M   'P 1'
#
loop_
_entity.id
_entity.type
_entity.pdbx_description
1 polymer ?
#
loop_
_entity_poly.entity_id
_entity_poly.type
_entity_poly.pdbx_seq_one_letter_code
_entity_poly.pdbx_strand_id
1 'polypeptide(L)'
;MGDVVSVREKSGPVIYDVDDGSGVVSCVQWRKTRESSEGIYQPGIGQLVSVLGTVDQFRDQRQLKVTAIIPEEDPNAEPCHWLEVEHLWRTVYSTSFTLPPGVTETGDQREVAAKPVKELVEEVLLGHLSSRNSIFTLSTLTGSDEVMGAVWEGVRSETGEGGRGEVERELRAVVKSLPGRGLVVPATDSATFEGQLLVESLKSGSWSTSEGHRDCSTCQLLQ
;
A
#
# COMPACT_ATOMS: atom_id res chain seq x y z
N MET A 1 -7.65 27.35 -14.49
CA MET A 1 -8.32 28.64 -14.17
C MET A 1 -8.80 29.25 -15.48
N GLY A 2 -9.85 30.06 -15.47
CA GLY A 2 -10.29 30.75 -16.69
C GLY A 2 -11.52 31.62 -16.46
N ASP A 3 -12.00 32.26 -17.52
CA ASP A 3 -13.16 33.14 -17.50
C ASP A 3 -14.46 32.36 -17.70
N VAL A 4 -15.48 32.68 -16.91
CA VAL A 4 -16.82 32.14 -17.15
C VAL A 4 -17.44 32.78 -18.39
N VAL A 5 -17.58 32.01 -19.47
CA VAL A 5 -18.15 32.50 -20.74
C VAL A 5 -19.64 32.20 -20.88
N SER A 6 -20.15 31.19 -20.17
CA SER A 6 -21.59 30.91 -20.13
C SER A 6 -22.04 30.29 -18.81
N VAL A 7 -23.28 30.58 -18.42
CA VAL A 7 -23.95 29.95 -17.27
C VAL A 7 -25.26 29.36 -17.75
N ARG A 8 -25.43 28.05 -17.55
CA ARG A 8 -26.66 27.31 -17.89
C ARG A 8 -27.22 26.61 -16.67
N GLU A 9 -28.37 27.05 -16.23
CA GLU A 9 -29.14 26.35 -15.20
C GLU A 9 -30.02 25.27 -15.83
N LYS A 10 -29.84 24.02 -15.39
CA LYS A 10 -30.78 22.92 -15.68
C LYS A 10 -31.54 22.57 -14.40
N SER A 11 -32.57 21.73 -14.51
CA SER A 11 -33.39 21.28 -13.37
C SER A 11 -32.60 20.55 -12.27
N GLY A 12 -31.34 20.17 -12.52
CA GLY A 12 -30.43 19.59 -11.53
C GLY A 12 -29.15 20.44 -11.38
N PRO A 13 -28.10 20.17 -12.17
CA PRO A 13 -26.84 20.89 -12.04
C PRO A 13 -26.87 22.26 -12.72
N VAL A 14 -26.02 23.15 -12.21
CA VAL A 14 -25.63 24.38 -12.91
C VAL A 14 -24.37 24.08 -13.70
N ILE A 15 -24.33 24.48 -14.96
CA ILE A 15 -23.19 24.27 -15.86
C ILE A 15 -22.58 25.62 -16.18
N TYR A 16 -21.30 25.77 -15.86
CA TYR A 16 -20.49 26.92 -16.22
C TYR A 16 -19.57 26.50 -17.36
N ASP A 17 -19.56 27.23 -18.46
CA ASP A 17 -18.48 27.06 -19.44
C ASP A 17 -17.36 28.01 -19.07
N VAL A 18 -16.15 27.47 -18.94
CA VAL A 18 -14.95 28.20 -18.54
C VAL A 18 -13.95 28.15 -19.69
N ASP A 19 -13.49 29.31 -20.12
CA ASP A 19 -12.50 29.49 -21.18
C ASP A 19 -11.17 29.90 -20.56
N ASP A 20 -10.14 29.12 -20.81
CA ASP A 20 -8.76 29.44 -20.43
C ASP A 20 -7.92 29.84 -21.65
N GLY A 21 -8.50 30.23 -22.78
CA GLY A 21 -7.76 30.58 -23.99
C GLY A 21 -7.08 29.40 -24.71
N SER A 22 -6.99 28.21 -24.09
CA SER A 22 -6.64 26.95 -24.77
C SER A 22 -7.89 26.21 -25.27
N GLY A 23 -9.04 26.50 -24.67
CA GLY A 23 -10.34 26.00 -25.08
C GLY A 23 -11.39 26.23 -24.00
N VAL A 24 -12.62 25.82 -24.31
CA VAL A 24 -13.75 25.93 -23.38
C VAL A 24 -14.09 24.57 -22.79
N VAL A 25 -14.19 24.50 -21.46
CA VAL A 25 -14.59 23.29 -20.72
C VAL A 25 -15.89 23.51 -19.95
N SER A 26 -16.80 22.54 -20.01
CA SER A 26 -18.04 22.57 -19.22
C SER A 26 -17.79 22.08 -17.80
N CYS A 27 -17.98 22.96 -16.84
CA CYS A 27 -17.87 22.76 -15.40
C CYS A 27 -19.26 22.54 -14.79
N VAL A 28 -19.52 21.32 -14.31
CA VAL A 28 -20.82 20.88 -13.80
C VAL A 28 -20.84 20.94 -12.26
N GLN A 29 -21.58 21.90 -11.71
CA GLN A 29 -21.80 22.06 -10.27
C GLN A 29 -23.15 21.45 -9.88
N TRP A 30 -23.11 20.36 -9.09
CA TRP A 30 -24.32 19.78 -8.52
C TRP A 30 -24.77 20.57 -7.30
N ARG A 31 -26.05 20.95 -7.25
CA ARG A 31 -26.66 21.57 -6.07
C ARG A 31 -26.74 20.51 -4.97
N LYS A 32 -26.16 20.77 -3.79
CA LYS A 32 -26.41 19.94 -2.60
C LYS A 32 -27.86 20.17 -2.15
N THR A 33 -28.55 19.11 -1.75
CA THR A 33 -29.96 19.13 -1.34
C THR A 33 -30.19 20.20 -0.27
N ARG A 34 -31.11 21.14 -0.60
CA ARG A 34 -31.81 22.24 0.11
C ARG A 34 -31.51 22.70 1.55
N GLU A 35 -30.59 22.13 2.31
CA GLU A 35 -30.32 22.57 3.69
C GLU A 35 -29.02 23.40 3.83
N SER A 36 -28.21 23.50 2.77
CA SER A 36 -26.94 24.25 2.80
C SER A 36 -26.67 25.07 1.52
N SER A 37 -27.68 25.77 1.00
CA SER A 37 -27.48 26.72 -0.12
C SER A 37 -26.85 28.04 0.32
N GLU A 38 -26.72 28.28 1.61
CA GLU A 38 -25.92 29.39 2.15
C GLU A 38 -24.43 29.03 1.99
N GLY A 39 -23.75 29.69 1.04
CA GLY A 39 -22.30 29.59 0.87
C GLY A 39 -21.80 28.90 -0.39
N ILE A 40 -22.66 28.51 -1.34
CA ILE A 40 -22.19 28.09 -2.67
C ILE A 40 -21.96 29.34 -3.52
N TYR A 41 -20.70 29.63 -3.78
CA TYR A 41 -20.28 30.71 -4.68
C TYR A 41 -20.84 30.50 -6.09
N GLN A 42 -21.47 31.53 -6.66
CA GLN A 42 -22.04 31.51 -8.01
C GLN A 42 -21.37 32.58 -8.86
N PRO A 43 -20.40 32.22 -9.73
CA PRO A 43 -19.71 33.19 -10.56
C PRO A 43 -20.62 33.74 -11.67
N GLY A 44 -20.40 35.02 -11.98
CA GLY A 44 -21.03 35.68 -13.13
C GLY A 44 -20.24 35.45 -14.43
N ILE A 45 -20.87 35.75 -15.58
CA ILE A 45 -20.18 35.75 -16.88
C ILE A 45 -19.11 36.85 -16.89
N GLY A 46 -17.94 36.56 -17.47
CA GLY A 46 -16.79 37.44 -17.56
C GLY A 46 -15.94 37.48 -16.30
N GLN A 47 -16.20 36.59 -15.35
CA GLN A 47 -15.42 36.52 -14.12
C GLN A 47 -14.33 35.45 -14.20
N LEU A 48 -13.11 35.84 -13.82
CA LEU A 48 -11.99 34.93 -13.66
C LEU A 48 -12.19 34.04 -12.42
N VAL A 49 -12.10 32.73 -12.62
CA VAL A 49 -12.29 31.72 -11.57
C VAL A 49 -11.30 30.57 -11.65
N SER A 50 -10.93 30.08 -10.47
CA SER A 50 -10.28 28.78 -10.31
C SER A 50 -11.32 27.71 -10.00
N VAL A 51 -11.43 26.73 -10.91
CA VAL A 51 -12.35 25.60 -10.75
C VAL A 51 -11.58 24.35 -10.39
N LEU A 52 -11.95 23.74 -9.27
CA LEU A 52 -11.40 22.48 -8.79
C LEU A 52 -12.44 21.37 -8.96
N GLY A 53 -12.00 20.23 -9.48
CA GLY A 53 -12.91 19.13 -9.76
C GLY A 53 -12.21 17.90 -10.31
N THR A 54 -13.01 16.89 -10.61
CA THR A 54 -12.55 15.69 -11.29
C THR A 54 -12.94 15.76 -12.77
N VAL A 55 -12.01 15.46 -13.66
CA VAL A 55 -12.31 15.31 -15.08
C VAL A 55 -13.20 14.07 -15.26
N ASP A 56 -14.30 14.24 -15.96
CA ASP A 56 -15.32 13.22 -16.23
C ASP A 56 -15.70 13.26 -17.72
N GLN A 57 -16.37 12.21 -18.21
CA GLN A 57 -16.84 12.14 -19.59
C GLN A 57 -18.31 11.76 -19.63
N PHE A 58 -19.12 12.61 -20.27
CA PHE A 58 -20.56 12.36 -20.43
C PHE A 58 -20.95 12.49 -21.90
N ARG A 59 -21.51 11.42 -22.47
CA ARG A 59 -21.87 11.34 -23.90
C ARG A 59 -20.69 11.73 -24.80
N ASP A 60 -19.53 11.15 -24.51
CA ASP A 60 -18.26 11.36 -25.21
C ASP A 60 -17.67 12.78 -25.11
N GLN A 61 -18.30 13.70 -24.37
CA GLN A 61 -17.79 15.04 -24.11
C GLN A 61 -17.09 15.09 -22.75
N ARG A 62 -15.86 15.63 -22.74
CA ARG A 62 -15.13 15.88 -21.49
C ARG A 62 -15.80 17.03 -20.73
N GLN A 63 -16.00 16.83 -19.44
CA GLN A 63 -16.58 17.80 -18.54
C GLN A 63 -15.83 17.78 -17.21
N LEU A 64 -15.88 18.86 -16.46
CA LEU A 64 -15.30 18.94 -15.13
C LEU A 64 -16.43 18.83 -14.10
N LYS A 65 -16.44 17.76 -13.30
CA LYS A 65 -17.36 17.64 -12.16
C LYS A 65 -16.80 18.48 -11.02
N VAL A 66 -17.50 19.57 -10.69
CA VAL A 66 -16.96 20.61 -9.82
C VAL A 66 -17.07 20.22 -8.35
N THR A 67 -15.95 20.34 -7.66
CA THR A 67 -15.82 20.26 -6.20
C THR A 67 -15.90 21.65 -5.58
N ALA A 68 -15.23 22.64 -6.16
CA ALA A 68 -15.23 24.03 -5.71
C ALA A 68 -14.99 25.00 -6.87
N ILE A 69 -15.56 26.21 -6.75
CA ILE A 69 -15.30 27.36 -7.61
C ILE A 69 -14.81 28.48 -6.70
N ILE A 70 -13.65 29.04 -7.01
CA ILE A 70 -13.00 30.09 -6.24
C ILE A 70 -12.88 31.33 -7.13
N PRO A 71 -13.40 32.50 -6.71
CA PRO A 71 -13.19 33.75 -7.42
C PRO A 71 -11.73 34.17 -7.32
N GLU A 72 -11.15 34.63 -8.42
CA GLU A 72 -9.79 35.18 -8.44
C GLU A 72 -9.86 36.70 -8.45
N GLU A 73 -9.25 37.33 -7.44
CA GLU A 73 -9.24 38.80 -7.28
C GLU A 73 -7.90 39.43 -7.66
N ASP A 74 -6.80 38.65 -7.64
CA ASP A 74 -5.47 39.15 -8.00
C ASP A 74 -5.35 39.28 -9.53
N PRO A 75 -5.11 40.48 -10.08
CA PRO A 75 -4.93 40.66 -11.52
C PRO A 75 -3.73 39.90 -12.09
N ASN A 76 -2.78 39.48 -11.25
CA ASN A 76 -1.62 38.70 -11.68
C ASN A 76 -1.87 37.19 -11.59
N ALA A 77 -2.99 36.73 -11.03
CA ALA A 77 -3.27 35.30 -10.86
C ALA A 77 -3.16 34.55 -12.18
N GLU A 78 -3.79 35.10 -13.23
CA GLU A 78 -3.77 34.52 -14.57
C GLU A 78 -2.37 34.35 -15.16
N PRO A 79 -1.58 35.42 -15.40
CA PRO A 79 -0.22 35.27 -15.90
C PRO A 79 0.66 34.36 -15.06
N CYS A 80 0.55 34.43 -13.72
CA CYS A 80 1.32 33.58 -12.81
C CYS A 80 0.96 32.10 -12.98
N HIS A 81 -0.33 31.77 -13.09
CA HIS A 81 -0.77 30.40 -13.32
C HIS A 81 -0.25 29.84 -14.64
N TRP A 82 -0.24 30.62 -15.71
CA TRP A 82 0.31 30.19 -17.00
C TRP A 82 1.79 29.83 -16.90
N LEU A 83 2.58 30.67 -16.24
CA LEU A 83 3.99 30.42 -16.00
C LEU A 83 4.21 29.17 -15.14
N GLU A 84 3.35 28.95 -14.14
CA GLU A 84 3.39 27.75 -13.30
C GLU A 84 3.05 26.48 -14.08
N VAL A 85 1.97 26.50 -14.89
CA VAL A 85 1.56 25.37 -15.74
C VAL A 85 2.70 24.99 -16.70
N GLU A 86 3.34 25.98 -17.31
CA GLU A 86 4.48 25.79 -18.20
C GLU A 86 5.67 25.15 -17.47
N HIS A 87 5.99 25.67 -16.28
CA HIS A 87 7.06 25.15 -15.45
C HIS A 87 6.79 23.70 -15.03
N LEU A 88 5.58 23.38 -14.58
CA LEU A 88 5.16 22.05 -14.17
C LEU A 88 5.17 21.07 -15.35
N TRP A 89 4.78 21.52 -16.54
CA TRP A 89 4.91 20.71 -17.75
C TRP A 89 6.37 20.31 -17.99
N ARG A 90 7.30 21.27 -17.96
CA ARG A 90 8.73 21.00 -18.22
C ARG A 90 9.40 20.15 -17.15
N THR A 91 9.02 20.33 -15.89
CA THR A 91 9.74 19.74 -14.75
C THR A 91 9.11 18.45 -14.23
N VAL A 92 7.79 18.28 -14.40
CA VAL A 92 7.05 17.15 -13.84
C VAL A 92 6.32 16.38 -14.95
N TYR A 93 5.38 17.00 -15.66
CA TYR A 93 4.40 16.26 -16.47
C TYR A 93 4.92 15.77 -17.83
N SER A 94 6.00 16.36 -18.35
CA SER A 94 6.64 15.88 -19.59
C SER A 94 7.55 14.66 -19.36
N THR A 95 7.91 14.37 -18.11
CA THR A 95 8.73 13.21 -17.77
C THR A 95 7.83 12.01 -17.51
N SER A 96 8.15 10.86 -18.12
CA SER A 96 7.44 9.62 -17.81
C SER A 96 7.68 9.24 -16.35
N PHE A 97 6.60 8.88 -15.64
CA PHE A 97 6.71 8.41 -14.28
C PHE A 97 7.45 7.07 -14.25
N THR A 98 8.52 7.00 -13.46
CA THR A 98 9.27 5.76 -13.20
C THR A 98 9.17 5.43 -11.71
N LEU A 99 8.69 4.23 -11.41
CA LEU A 99 8.66 3.76 -10.04
C LEU A 99 10.08 3.68 -9.46
N PRO A 100 10.30 4.09 -8.20
CA PRO A 100 11.57 3.90 -7.53
C PRO A 100 11.96 2.42 -7.50
N PRO A 101 13.24 2.07 -7.72
CA PRO A 101 13.70 0.69 -7.64
C PRO A 101 13.43 0.16 -6.23
N GLY A 102 12.54 -0.84 -6.14
CA GLY A 102 12.06 -1.41 -4.88
C GLY A 102 10.54 -1.44 -4.73
N VAL A 103 9.79 -0.66 -5.52
CA VAL A 103 8.32 -0.72 -5.59
C VAL A 103 7.93 -1.60 -6.78
N THR A 104 7.73 -2.89 -6.55
CA THR A 104 7.13 -3.77 -7.57
C THR A 104 5.65 -3.45 -7.70
N GLU A 105 5.16 -3.20 -8.93
CA GLU A 105 3.74 -3.20 -9.26
C GLU A 105 3.15 -4.58 -8.98
N THR A 106 2.72 -4.83 -7.74
CA THR A 106 1.79 -5.93 -7.45
C THR A 106 0.38 -5.47 -7.81
N GLY A 107 0.12 -5.40 -9.10
CA GLY A 107 -1.20 -5.32 -9.69
C GLY A 107 -1.32 -6.39 -10.78
N ASP A 108 -1.93 -7.52 -10.44
CA ASP A 108 -2.53 -8.50 -11.34
C ASP A 108 -1.76 -8.89 -12.61
N GLN A 109 -0.63 -9.57 -12.42
CA GLN A 109 -0.24 -10.75 -13.19
C GLN A 109 0.97 -11.38 -12.50
N ARG A 110 0.72 -11.98 -11.36
CA ARG A 110 1.70 -12.82 -10.70
C ARG A 110 1.15 -14.23 -10.72
N GLU A 111 1.54 -14.96 -11.75
CA GLU A 111 1.79 -16.39 -11.64
C GLU A 111 2.91 -16.52 -10.59
N VAL A 112 2.54 -16.38 -9.31
CA VAL A 112 3.43 -16.62 -8.19
C VAL A 112 3.63 -18.11 -8.23
N ALA A 113 4.83 -18.56 -8.61
CA ALA A 113 5.31 -19.85 -8.17
C ALA A 113 5.14 -19.84 -6.64
N ALA A 114 4.08 -20.52 -6.17
CA ALA A 114 3.69 -20.52 -4.77
C ALA A 114 4.92 -20.94 -3.97
N LYS A 115 5.50 -19.99 -3.23
CA LYS A 115 6.51 -20.37 -2.25
C LYS A 115 5.81 -21.33 -1.31
N PRO A 116 6.36 -22.54 -1.09
CA PRO A 116 5.70 -23.54 -0.27
C PRO A 116 5.41 -22.91 1.10
N VAL A 117 4.23 -23.19 1.67
CA VAL A 117 3.71 -22.52 2.89
C VAL A 117 4.73 -22.50 4.03
N LYS A 118 5.60 -23.51 4.08
CA LYS A 118 6.70 -23.63 5.03
C LYS A 118 7.68 -22.45 5.00
N GLU A 119 8.03 -21.93 3.83
CA GLU A 119 8.96 -20.80 3.71
C GLU A 119 8.33 -19.48 4.15
N LEU A 120 7.05 -19.25 3.83
CA LEU A 120 6.32 -18.05 4.23
C LEU A 120 6.12 -18.00 5.75
N VAL A 121 5.74 -19.14 6.34
CA VAL A 121 5.56 -19.26 7.79
C VAL A 121 6.88 -19.07 8.52
N GLU A 122 7.98 -19.63 8.00
CA GLU A 122 9.31 -19.44 8.59
C GLU A 122 9.76 -17.97 8.56
N GLU A 123 9.56 -17.25 7.46
CA GLU A 123 9.94 -15.83 7.35
C GLU A 123 9.19 -14.97 8.37
N VAL A 124 7.88 -15.16 8.50
CA VAL A 124 7.06 -14.42 9.46
C VAL A 124 7.41 -14.78 10.90
N LEU A 125 7.65 -16.06 11.19
CA LEU A 125 8.12 -16.50 12.50
C LEU A 125 9.47 -15.89 12.85
N LEU A 126 10.43 -15.91 11.93
CA LEU A 126 11.75 -15.31 12.16
C LEU A 126 11.65 -13.79 12.33
N GLY A 127 10.78 -13.10 11.58
CA GLY A 127 10.52 -11.67 11.77
C GLY A 127 9.91 -11.36 13.14
N HIS A 128 8.91 -12.14 13.57
CA HIS A 128 8.26 -11.98 14.86
C HIS A 128 9.22 -12.30 16.03
N LEU A 129 10.06 -13.33 15.88
CA LEU A 129 11.05 -13.72 16.89
C LEU A 129 12.28 -12.81 16.93
N SER A 130 12.68 -12.23 15.79
CA SER A 130 13.79 -11.27 15.71
C SER A 130 13.40 -9.91 16.30
N SER A 131 12.14 -9.52 16.18
CA SER A 131 11.62 -8.28 16.78
C SER A 131 11.37 -8.41 18.28
N ARG A 132 11.02 -9.63 18.76
CA ARG A 132 10.84 -9.93 20.18
C ARG A 132 11.94 -10.87 20.65
N ASN A 133 13.10 -10.29 20.97
CA ASN A 133 14.19 -11.02 21.61
C ASN A 133 13.64 -11.94 22.73
N SER A 134 14.07 -13.21 22.68
CA SER A 134 13.97 -14.25 23.70
C SER A 134 12.68 -15.08 23.78
N ILE A 135 12.91 -16.41 23.82
CA ILE A 135 12.08 -17.53 24.29
C ILE A 135 10.58 -17.48 23.90
N PHE A 136 10.16 -18.45 23.09
CA PHE A 136 8.76 -18.62 22.72
C PHE A 136 8.23 -20.01 23.08
N THR A 137 6.92 -20.07 23.34
CA THR A 137 6.15 -21.33 23.41
C THR A 137 5.19 -21.40 22.23
N LEU A 138 4.72 -22.61 21.89
CA LEU A 138 3.72 -22.79 20.83
C LEU A 138 2.38 -22.09 21.17
N SER A 139 2.03 -21.95 22.45
CA SER A 139 0.86 -21.17 22.89
C SER A 139 1.06 -19.67 22.67
N THR A 140 2.27 -19.14 22.83
CA THR A 140 2.57 -17.73 22.50
C THR A 140 2.42 -17.46 21.01
N LEU A 141 2.87 -18.38 20.15
CA LEU A 141 2.77 -18.24 18.69
C LEU A 141 1.32 -18.36 18.18
N THR A 142 0.55 -19.28 18.76
CA THR A 142 -0.88 -19.45 18.40
C THR A 142 -1.79 -18.34 18.93
N GLY A 143 -1.30 -17.54 19.88
CA GLY A 143 -1.98 -16.33 20.37
C GLY A 143 -1.61 -15.05 19.62
N SER A 144 -0.67 -15.11 18.67
CA SER A 144 -0.27 -13.97 17.84
C SER A 144 -1.09 -13.93 16.56
N ASP A 145 -1.96 -12.93 16.41
CA ASP A 145 -2.82 -12.76 15.23
C ASP A 145 -1.99 -12.58 13.94
N GLU A 146 -0.80 -11.99 14.04
CA GLU A 146 0.12 -11.83 12.90
C GLU A 146 0.65 -13.18 12.40
N VAL A 147 1.08 -14.04 13.33
CA VAL A 147 1.62 -15.37 12.99
C VAL A 147 0.51 -16.28 12.49
N MET A 148 -0.63 -16.29 13.20
CA MET A 148 -1.78 -17.12 12.82
C MET A 148 -2.41 -16.65 11.51
N GLY A 149 -2.44 -15.34 11.23
CA GLY A 149 -2.92 -14.79 9.98
C GLY A 149 -2.06 -15.22 8.79
N ALA A 150 -0.74 -15.13 8.91
CA ALA A 150 0.19 -15.56 7.86
C ALA A 150 0.14 -17.08 7.61
N VAL A 151 0.07 -17.89 8.67
CA VAL A 151 -0.07 -19.34 8.53
C VAL A 151 -1.42 -19.69 7.91
N TRP A 152 -2.49 -19.01 8.30
CA TRP A 152 -3.81 -19.21 7.73
C TRP A 152 -3.85 -18.88 6.24
N GLU A 153 -3.25 -17.76 5.83
CA GLU A 153 -3.17 -17.34 4.44
C GLU A 153 -2.38 -18.36 3.61
N GLY A 154 -1.27 -18.87 4.15
CA GLY A 154 -0.51 -19.96 3.56
C GLY A 154 -1.34 -21.22 3.36
N VAL A 155 -1.92 -21.76 4.44
CA VAL A 155 -2.73 -22.99 4.41
C VAL A 155 -3.93 -22.86 3.46
N ARG A 156 -4.59 -21.70 3.46
CA ARG A 156 -5.71 -21.43 2.54
C ARG A 156 -5.29 -21.51 1.07
N SER A 157 -4.07 -21.10 0.75
CA SER A 157 -3.56 -21.17 -0.63
C SER A 157 -3.27 -22.61 -1.09
N GLU A 158 -2.92 -23.52 -0.17
CA GLU A 158 -2.57 -24.91 -0.50
C GLU A 158 -3.76 -25.88 -0.43
N THR A 159 -4.65 -25.76 0.56
CA THR A 159 -5.73 -26.76 0.78
C THR A 159 -7.15 -26.22 0.55
N GLY A 160 -7.32 -24.92 0.28
CA GLY A 160 -8.61 -24.29 -0.04
C GLY A 160 -9.59 -24.16 1.12
N GLU A 161 -9.50 -25.01 2.14
CA GLU A 161 -10.28 -24.95 3.39
C GLU A 161 -9.33 -24.94 4.61
N GLY A 162 -9.07 -23.75 5.17
CA GLY A 162 -8.23 -23.61 6.35
C GLY A 162 -9.05 -23.69 7.65
N GLY A 163 -9.07 -24.85 8.30
CA GLY A 163 -9.57 -24.96 9.67
C GLY A 163 -8.52 -24.52 10.69
N ARG A 164 -8.93 -23.91 11.82
CA ARG A 164 -8.00 -23.49 12.89
C ARG A 164 -7.07 -24.62 13.38
N GLY A 165 -7.56 -25.87 13.39
CA GLY A 165 -6.78 -27.05 13.77
C GLY A 165 -5.75 -27.51 12.72
N GLU A 166 -5.93 -27.12 11.45
CA GLU A 166 -4.98 -27.41 10.37
C GLU A 166 -3.84 -26.38 10.36
N VAL A 167 -4.19 -25.10 10.58
CA VAL A 167 -3.24 -24.01 10.80
C VAL A 167 -2.30 -24.31 11.98
N GLU A 168 -2.84 -24.81 13.10
CA GLU A 168 -2.01 -25.20 14.24
C GLU A 168 -1.10 -26.40 13.94
N ARG A 169 -1.57 -27.36 13.13
CA ARG A 169 -0.78 -28.53 12.73
C ARG A 169 0.41 -28.13 11.88
N GLU A 170 0.21 -27.25 10.90
CA GLU A 170 1.29 -26.75 10.04
C GLU A 170 2.26 -25.85 10.81
N LEU A 171 1.76 -24.96 11.66
CA LEU A 171 2.62 -24.17 12.55
C LEU A 171 3.50 -25.08 13.42
N ARG A 172 2.96 -26.17 13.96
CA ARG A 172 3.72 -27.14 14.76
C ARG A 172 4.73 -27.92 13.91
N ALA A 173 4.41 -28.25 12.66
CA ALA A 173 5.33 -28.92 11.74
C ALA A 173 6.54 -28.02 11.40
N VAL A 174 6.28 -26.74 11.14
CA VAL A 174 7.33 -25.73 10.87
C VAL A 174 8.19 -25.48 12.11
N VAL A 175 7.58 -25.27 13.28
CA VAL A 175 8.34 -25.08 14.53
C VAL A 175 9.22 -26.30 14.86
N LYS A 176 8.79 -27.52 14.50
CA LYS A 176 9.60 -28.74 14.64
C LYS A 176 10.75 -28.85 13.64
N SER A 177 10.69 -28.21 12.47
CA SER A 177 11.79 -28.22 11.49
C SER A 177 12.88 -27.18 11.78
N LEU A 178 12.56 -26.12 12.53
CA LEU A 178 13.49 -25.03 12.85
C LEU A 178 14.80 -25.47 13.56
N PRO A 179 14.81 -26.43 14.51
CA PRO A 179 16.05 -26.88 15.13
C PRO A 179 17.00 -27.60 14.17
N GLY A 180 16.45 -28.37 13.22
CA GLY A 180 17.24 -29.04 12.18
C GLY A 180 17.95 -28.07 11.22
N ARG A 181 17.52 -26.80 11.20
CA ARG A 181 18.09 -25.71 10.40
C ARG A 181 19.00 -24.78 11.20
N GLY A 182 19.22 -25.06 12.49
CA GLY A 182 20.07 -24.25 13.37
C GLY A 182 19.47 -22.89 13.76
N LEU A 183 18.19 -22.65 13.49
CA LEU A 183 17.51 -21.37 13.72
C LEU A 183 16.98 -21.23 15.16
N VAL A 184 16.65 -22.35 15.80
CA VAL A 184 16.07 -22.42 17.14
C VAL A 184 16.72 -23.54 17.94
N VAL A 185 17.12 -23.26 19.18
CA VAL A 185 17.57 -24.28 20.14
C VAL A 185 16.40 -24.65 21.04
N PRO A 186 16.08 -25.94 21.24
CA PRO A 186 15.09 -26.34 22.23
C PRO A 186 15.61 -26.00 23.63
N ALA A 187 14.77 -25.36 24.45
CA ALA A 187 15.09 -25.17 25.87
C ALA A 187 15.11 -26.53 26.57
N THR A 188 16.10 -26.76 27.43
CA THR A 188 16.32 -28.05 28.11
C THR A 188 15.17 -28.41 29.06
N ASP A 189 14.71 -29.67 28.96
CA ASP A 189 13.89 -30.41 29.94
C ASP A 189 12.47 -29.92 30.27
N SER A 190 11.60 -29.73 29.27
CA SER A 190 10.15 -29.81 29.52
C SER A 190 9.37 -30.46 28.38
N ALA A 191 8.29 -31.17 28.74
CA ALA A 191 7.37 -31.84 27.80
C ALA A 191 6.53 -30.85 26.94
N THR A 192 6.88 -29.57 26.99
CA THR A 192 6.26 -28.44 26.32
C THR A 192 7.29 -27.82 25.38
N PHE A 193 6.92 -27.60 24.11
CA PHE A 193 7.83 -27.08 23.09
C PHE A 193 8.22 -25.63 23.42
N GLU A 194 9.36 -25.45 24.06
CA GLU A 194 10.02 -24.18 24.34
C GLU A 194 11.25 -24.03 23.45
N GLY A 195 11.34 -22.92 22.72
CA GLY A 195 12.42 -22.65 21.77
C GLY A 195 13.05 -21.28 21.96
N GLN A 196 14.37 -21.19 21.81
CA GLN A 196 15.11 -19.93 21.82
C GLN A 196 15.77 -19.69 20.46
N LEU A 197 15.59 -18.49 19.91
CA LEU A 197 16.19 -18.09 18.63
C LEU A 197 17.71 -17.88 18.78
N LEU A 198 18.51 -18.46 17.89
CA LEU A 198 19.95 -18.20 17.78
C LEU A 198 20.16 -16.91 16.97
N VAL A 199 20.31 -15.78 17.66
CA VAL A 199 20.42 -14.44 17.03
C VAL A 199 21.78 -14.21 16.32
N GLU A 200 22.77 -15.09 16.48
CA GLU A 200 24.13 -14.85 15.97
C GLU A 200 24.30 -14.99 14.45
N SER A 201 23.39 -15.65 13.73
CA SER A 201 23.53 -15.83 12.26
C SER A 201 22.78 -14.82 11.39
N LEU A 202 21.90 -13.97 11.95
CA LEU A 202 21.10 -13.02 11.15
C LEU A 202 21.83 -11.69 10.83
N LYS A 203 23.00 -11.43 11.43
CA LYS A 203 23.74 -10.16 11.23
C LYS A 203 24.80 -10.19 10.13
N SER A 204 25.21 -11.36 9.65
CA SER A 204 26.10 -11.48 8.49
C SER A 204 25.32 -12.07 7.33
N GLY A 205 24.80 -11.22 6.44
CA GLY A 205 24.13 -11.62 5.20
C GLY A 205 25.06 -12.34 4.22
N SER A 206 25.47 -13.56 4.55
CA SER A 206 26.31 -14.44 3.74
C SER A 206 25.69 -15.84 3.78
N TRP A 207 24.77 -16.09 2.86
CA TRP A 207 24.34 -17.44 2.54
C TRP A 207 25.35 -18.03 1.56
N SER A 208 26.35 -18.75 2.08
CA SER A 208 27.13 -19.68 1.26
C SER A 208 26.51 -21.06 1.39
N THR A 209 25.87 -21.54 0.32
CA THR A 209 25.55 -22.95 0.18
C THR A 209 26.86 -23.71 0.03
N SER A 210 27.35 -24.31 1.11
CA SER A 210 28.33 -25.39 1.01
C SER A 210 27.69 -26.67 1.51
N GLU A 211 27.41 -27.55 0.56
CA GLU A 211 27.15 -28.96 0.83
C GLU A 211 28.38 -29.59 1.49
N GLY A 212 28.15 -30.35 2.56
CA GLY A 212 29.01 -31.44 3.01
C GLY A 212 30.20 -31.05 3.88
N HIS A 213 30.08 -31.27 5.20
CA HIS A 213 30.68 -32.45 5.82
C HIS A 213 30.25 -32.56 7.28
N ARG A 214 29.95 -33.79 7.70
CA ARG A 214 29.94 -34.16 9.12
C ARG A 214 31.36 -33.94 9.66
N ASP A 215 31.49 -33.27 10.80
CA ASP A 215 32.08 -33.90 11.97
C ASP A 215 31.94 -33.09 13.26
N CYS A 216 31.80 -33.88 14.32
CA CYS A 216 31.73 -33.57 15.73
C CYS A 216 33.08 -33.05 16.27
N SER A 217 33.04 -32.48 17.49
CA SER A 217 34.10 -31.87 18.31
C SER A 217 34.27 -30.37 18.01
N THR A 218 34.12 -29.44 18.95
CA THR A 218 34.72 -29.44 20.29
C THR A 218 34.05 -28.37 21.14
N CYS A 219 33.56 -28.74 22.32
CA CYS A 219 33.40 -27.83 23.46
C CYS A 219 34.77 -27.26 23.83
N GLN A 220 34.92 -25.94 24.00
CA GLN A 220 35.76 -25.37 25.08
C GLN A 220 35.71 -23.83 25.12
N LEU A 221 35.35 -23.34 26.32
CA LEU A 221 35.92 -22.20 27.05
C LEU A 221 35.86 -20.79 26.46
N LEU A 222 35.34 -19.86 27.26
CA LEU A 222 36.00 -18.65 27.79
C LEU A 222 35.01 -18.05 28.81
N GLN A 223 35.25 -18.17 30.12
CA GLN A 223 35.95 -17.20 30.98
C GLN A 223 35.46 -15.77 30.82
#